data_AF-A0A2G2AKI6-F1
#
_entry.id   AF-A0A2G2AKI6-F1
#
_cell.length_a   1.000
_cell.length_b   1.000
_cell.length_c   1.000
_cell.angle_alpha   90.00
_cell.angle_beta   90.00
_cell.angle_gamma   90.00
#
_symmetry.space_group_name_H-M   'P 1'
#
loop_
_entity.id
_entity.type
_entity.pdbx_description
1 polymer ?
#
loop_
_entity_poly.entity_id
_entity_poly.type
_entity_poly.pdbx_seq_one_letter_code
_entity_poly.pdbx_strand_id
1 'polypeptide(L)'
;MIGLMFILIVLAYIALSIVIVSKVYKKFTTKKSKYIAIAIMVLIPTWDVVLGFPVFAYLCVFESETKIYKSVDNVEGFYIGKYESNNDKYNPLEPYKGYKYIEYQETNNKKITGKYFRNYWLDNNTSTLCVNPKPKLPNSAYTHKFRSGKCIAKEEISRDLLSRWEVDGFYKKIELVFLGILFTEASLIRDRFSGETLLKDYSARWSGGWVNSLISGIPTASLRFTGHSVSCSFKNLGSRERLNKTLKTKKEER
;
A
#
# COMPACT_ATOMS: atom_id res chain seq x y z
N MET A 1 -31.39 -5.91 -9.98
CA MET A 1 -31.54 -7.07 -10.89
C MET A 1 -30.36 -8.04 -10.82
N ILE A 2 -29.10 -7.57 -10.74
CA ILE A 2 -27.89 -8.42 -10.64
C ILE A 2 -27.94 -9.40 -9.45
N GLY A 3 -28.41 -8.99 -8.26
CA GLY A 3 -28.52 -9.87 -7.09
C GLY A 3 -29.45 -11.08 -7.27
N LEU A 4 -30.58 -10.91 -7.99
CA LEU A 4 -31.53 -12.01 -8.24
C LEU A 4 -30.92 -13.08 -9.15
N MET A 5 -30.17 -12.66 -10.18
CA MET A 5 -29.47 -13.56 -11.09
C MET A 5 -28.47 -14.45 -10.34
N PHE A 6 -27.77 -13.90 -9.35
CA PHE A 6 -26.82 -14.66 -8.53
C PHE A 6 -27.49 -15.70 -7.64
N ILE A 7 -28.59 -15.35 -6.97
CA ILE A 7 -29.35 -16.32 -6.16
C ILE A 7 -29.80 -17.49 -7.03
N LEU A 8 -30.27 -17.22 -8.25
CA LEU A 8 -30.66 -18.27 -9.20
C LEU A 8 -29.48 -19.17 -9.60
N ILE A 9 -28.29 -18.60 -9.84
CA ILE A 9 -27.08 -19.37 -10.14
C ILE A 9 -26.69 -20.29 -8.98
N VAL A 10 -26.75 -19.79 -7.74
CA VAL A 10 -26.44 -20.59 -6.55
C VAL A 10 -27.44 -21.74 -6.38
N LEU A 11 -28.74 -21.47 -6.53
CA LEU A 11 -29.77 -22.50 -6.46
C LEU A 11 -29.62 -23.54 -7.59
N ALA A 12 -29.32 -23.10 -8.81
CA ALA A 12 -29.05 -23.99 -9.93
C ALA A 12 -27.83 -24.88 -9.67
N TYR A 13 -26.77 -24.33 -9.04
CA TYR A 13 -25.59 -25.09 -8.65
C TYR A 13 -25.91 -26.15 -7.58
N ILE A 14 -26.72 -25.81 -6.57
CA ILE A 14 -27.17 -26.78 -5.55
C ILE A 14 -27.98 -27.90 -6.19
N ALA A 15 -28.93 -27.57 -7.06
CA ALA A 15 -29.74 -28.55 -7.78
C ALA A 15 -28.87 -29.47 -8.65
N LEU A 16 -27.92 -28.90 -9.40
CA LEU A 16 -26.96 -29.66 -10.21
C LEU A 16 -26.11 -30.60 -9.35
N SER A 17 -25.64 -30.13 -8.19
CA SER A 17 -24.87 -30.92 -7.23
C SER A 17 -25.65 -32.13 -6.73
N ILE A 18 -26.93 -31.95 -6.37
CA ILE A 18 -27.80 -33.05 -5.93
C ILE A 18 -27.97 -34.09 -7.06
N VAL A 19 -28.19 -33.64 -8.30
CA VAL A 19 -28.35 -34.54 -9.46
C VAL A 19 -27.07 -35.35 -9.71
N ILE A 20 -25.91 -34.70 -9.71
CA ILE A 20 -24.61 -35.36 -9.93
C ILE A 20 -24.34 -36.38 -8.82
N VAL A 21 -24.44 -35.98 -7.55
CA VAL A 21 -24.21 -36.87 -6.41
C VAL A 21 -25.17 -38.07 -6.44
N SER A 22 -26.44 -37.85 -6.79
CA SER A 22 -27.43 -38.92 -6.92
C SER A 22 -27.08 -39.90 -8.04
N LYS A 23 -26.64 -39.41 -9.20
CA LYS A 23 -26.19 -40.27 -10.31
C LYS A 23 -24.94 -41.08 -9.96
N VAL A 24 -23.97 -40.45 -9.29
CA VAL A 24 -22.75 -41.13 -8.83
C VAL A 24 -23.09 -42.23 -7.82
N TYR A 25 -23.97 -41.94 -6.85
CA TYR A 25 -24.40 -42.93 -5.87
C TYR A 25 -25.17 -44.09 -6.51
N LYS A 26 -26.08 -43.81 -7.46
CA LYS A 26 -26.81 -44.87 -8.18
C LYS A 26 -25.89 -45.78 -8.99
N LYS A 27 -24.84 -45.23 -9.62
CA LYS A 27 -23.92 -46.00 -10.46
C LYS A 27 -22.96 -46.89 -9.67
N PHE A 28 -22.42 -46.37 -8.57
CA PHE A 28 -21.38 -47.05 -7.80
C PHE A 28 -21.87 -47.70 -6.50
N THR A 29 -23.08 -47.37 -6.04
CA THR A 29 -23.77 -47.93 -4.85
C THR A 29 -22.94 -47.99 -3.56
N THR A 30 -21.85 -47.22 -3.47
CA THR A 30 -20.99 -47.16 -2.28
C THR A 30 -21.16 -45.83 -1.57
N LYS A 31 -21.13 -45.86 -0.22
CA LYS A 31 -21.10 -44.63 0.59
C LYS A 31 -19.87 -43.78 0.26
N LYS A 32 -18.73 -44.42 -0.05
CA LYS A 32 -17.47 -43.75 -0.43
C LYS A 32 -17.64 -42.86 -1.67
N SER A 33 -18.25 -43.36 -2.76
CA SER A 33 -18.43 -42.57 -3.98
C SER A 33 -19.34 -41.35 -3.78
N LYS A 34 -20.37 -41.48 -2.92
CA LYS A 34 -21.24 -40.36 -2.53
C LYS A 34 -20.45 -39.24 -1.83
N TYR A 35 -19.63 -39.58 -0.83
CA TYR A 35 -18.84 -38.59 -0.10
C TYR A 35 -17.78 -37.92 -0.98
N ILE A 36 -17.14 -38.68 -1.89
CA ILE A 36 -16.18 -38.11 -2.85
C ILE A 36 -16.88 -37.11 -3.78
N ALA A 37 -18.05 -37.45 -4.32
CA ALA A 37 -18.81 -36.52 -5.17
C ALA A 37 -19.22 -35.25 -4.42
N ILE A 38 -19.68 -35.37 -3.16
CA ILE A 38 -20.00 -34.21 -2.32
C ILE A 38 -18.74 -33.35 -2.11
N ALA A 39 -17.60 -33.97 -1.77
CA ALA A 39 -16.34 -33.25 -1.56
C ALA A 39 -15.92 -32.46 -2.80
N ILE A 40 -16.02 -33.05 -4.00
CA ILE A 40 -15.71 -32.36 -5.27
C ILE A 40 -16.67 -31.17 -5.50
N MET A 41 -17.98 -31.36 -5.30
CA MET A 41 -18.96 -30.28 -5.47
C MET A 41 -18.82 -29.18 -4.41
N VAL A 42 -18.23 -29.45 -3.25
CA VAL A 42 -17.89 -28.39 -2.28
C VAL A 42 -16.56 -27.74 -2.64
N LEU A 43 -15.59 -28.50 -3.14
CA LEU A 43 -14.27 -27.99 -3.49
C LEU A 43 -14.31 -27.05 -4.69
N ILE A 44 -15.13 -27.31 -5.71
CA ILE A 44 -15.26 -26.43 -6.90
C ILE A 44 -15.61 -24.99 -6.52
N PRO A 45 -16.53 -24.69 -5.58
CA PRO A 45 -16.78 -23.33 -5.18
C PRO A 45 -15.73 -22.77 -4.20
N THR A 46 -15.06 -23.62 -3.40
CA THR A 46 -14.15 -23.17 -2.33
C THR A 46 -12.66 -23.36 -2.64
N TRP A 47 -12.30 -23.79 -3.84
CA TRP A 47 -10.91 -24.12 -4.21
C TRP A 47 -9.97 -22.92 -4.06
N ASP A 48 -10.48 -21.72 -4.31
CA ASP A 48 -9.77 -20.46 -4.17
C ASP A 48 -9.42 -20.13 -2.72
N VAL A 49 -10.27 -20.53 -1.77
CA VAL A 49 -9.99 -20.42 -0.33
C VAL A 49 -9.02 -21.51 0.10
N VAL A 50 -9.29 -22.76 -0.31
CA VAL A 50 -8.49 -23.93 0.07
C VAL A 50 -7.06 -23.83 -0.45
N LEU A 51 -6.84 -23.32 -1.66
CA LEU A 51 -5.51 -23.11 -2.23
C LEU A 51 -4.98 -21.70 -1.98
N GLY A 52 -5.84 -20.68 -2.04
CA GLY A 52 -5.42 -19.28 -1.93
C GLY A 52 -4.93 -18.91 -0.54
N PHE A 53 -5.55 -19.42 0.53
CA PHE A 53 -5.07 -19.10 1.87
C PHE A 53 -3.67 -19.67 2.16
N PRO A 54 -3.36 -20.95 1.88
CA PRO A 54 -2.00 -21.47 2.04
C PRO A 54 -0.95 -20.74 1.18
N VAL A 55 -1.27 -20.45 -0.09
CA VAL A 55 -0.36 -19.70 -0.97
C VAL A 55 -0.14 -18.28 -0.46
N PHE A 56 -1.21 -17.61 0.01
CA PHE A 56 -1.11 -16.31 0.65
C PHE A 56 -0.24 -16.37 1.90
N ALA A 57 -0.47 -17.35 2.78
CA ALA A 57 0.34 -17.53 3.99
C ALA A 57 1.82 -17.76 3.67
N TYR A 58 2.12 -18.55 2.62
CA TYR A 58 3.48 -18.74 2.13
C TYR A 58 4.10 -17.43 1.66
N LEU A 59 3.45 -16.72 0.72
CA LEU A 59 3.94 -15.42 0.22
C LEU A 59 4.05 -14.38 1.33
N CYS A 60 3.19 -14.48 2.33
CA CYS A 60 3.22 -13.62 3.49
C CYS A 60 4.47 -13.82 4.33
N VAL A 61 4.80 -15.07 4.65
CA VAL A 61 5.91 -15.40 5.54
C VAL A 61 7.26 -15.25 4.83
N PHE A 62 7.34 -15.61 3.55
CA PHE A 62 8.61 -15.73 2.83
C PHE A 62 8.92 -14.58 1.87
N GLU A 63 7.91 -13.88 1.33
CA GLU A 63 8.13 -12.85 0.30
C GLU A 63 7.72 -11.44 0.73
N SER A 64 6.84 -11.30 1.72
CA SER A 64 6.29 -10.00 2.15
C SER A 64 7.15 -9.34 3.23
N GLU A 65 8.46 -9.20 2.95
CA GLU A 65 9.44 -8.57 3.85
C GLU A 65 10.08 -7.31 3.24
N THR A 66 10.64 -6.46 4.12
CA THR A 66 11.51 -5.36 3.70
C THR A 66 12.92 -5.88 3.39
N LYS A 67 13.34 -5.80 2.13
CA LYS A 67 14.70 -6.15 1.69
C LYS A 67 15.55 -4.89 1.61
N ILE A 68 16.54 -4.78 2.50
CA ILE A 68 17.56 -3.71 2.49
C ILE A 68 18.81 -4.26 1.82
N TYR A 69 19.08 -3.80 0.61
CA TYR A 69 20.26 -4.20 -0.16
C TYR A 69 21.50 -3.43 0.27
N LYS A 70 21.32 -2.16 0.62
CA LYS A 70 22.41 -1.25 0.95
C LYS A 70 21.93 -0.13 1.88
N SER A 71 22.78 0.22 2.82
CA SER A 71 22.61 1.38 3.69
C SER A 71 23.61 2.46 3.31
N VAL A 72 23.19 3.71 3.41
CA VAL A 72 23.99 4.90 3.12
C VAL A 72 24.01 5.78 4.37
N ASP A 73 25.20 6.25 4.75
CA ASP A 73 25.40 7.16 5.87
C ASP A 73 25.46 8.63 5.42
N ASN A 74 25.28 9.55 6.38
CA ASN A 74 25.38 11.00 6.20
C ASN A 74 24.40 11.58 5.18
N VAL A 75 23.17 11.05 5.14
CA VAL A 75 22.12 11.57 4.27
C VAL A 75 21.49 12.82 4.88
N GLU A 76 21.53 13.94 4.14
CA GLU A 76 20.94 15.21 4.57
C GLU A 76 19.47 15.36 4.16
N GLY A 77 19.10 14.78 3.02
CA GLY A 77 17.75 14.86 2.47
C GLY A 77 17.54 13.87 1.33
N PHE A 78 16.31 13.79 0.85
CA PHE A 78 15.91 12.88 -0.22
C PHE A 78 14.76 13.45 -1.04
N TYR A 79 14.63 12.93 -2.26
CA TYR A 79 13.58 13.26 -3.20
C TYR A 79 12.42 12.27 -3.10
N ILE A 80 11.17 12.73 -3.02
CA ILE A 80 9.98 11.89 -2.83
C ILE A 80 9.13 11.72 -4.09
N GLY A 81 9.63 12.11 -5.25
CA GLY A 81 8.87 12.03 -6.49
C GLY A 81 7.88 13.19 -6.65
N LYS A 82 6.69 12.87 -7.18
CA LYS A 82 5.66 13.85 -7.52
C LYS A 82 4.80 14.18 -6.32
N TYR A 83 4.55 15.46 -6.10
CA TYR A 83 3.67 15.95 -5.05
C TYR A 83 2.63 16.93 -5.60
N GLU A 84 1.39 16.82 -5.15
CA GLU A 84 0.30 17.66 -5.63
C GLU A 84 0.15 18.91 -4.76
N SER A 85 0.45 20.07 -5.34
CA SER A 85 0.43 21.36 -4.62
C SER A 85 -0.98 21.78 -4.21
N ASN A 86 -1.97 21.45 -5.05
CA ASN A 86 -3.36 21.88 -4.88
C ASN A 86 -4.15 21.01 -3.91
N ASN A 87 -3.55 19.95 -3.37
CA ASN A 87 -4.28 19.06 -2.49
C ASN A 87 -4.43 19.74 -1.14
N ASP A 88 -5.58 20.37 -0.94
CA ASP A 88 -5.82 21.34 0.12
C ASP A 88 -5.69 20.76 1.55
N LYS A 89 -5.58 19.44 1.63
CA LYS A 89 -5.70 18.60 2.82
C LYS A 89 -4.40 18.45 3.63
N TYR A 90 -3.24 18.73 3.04
CA TYR A 90 -1.95 18.49 3.70
C TYR A 90 -1.22 19.81 3.98
N ASN A 91 -0.75 19.96 5.22
CA ASN A 91 0.22 20.99 5.63
C ASN A 91 1.42 21.01 4.67
N PRO A 92 2.25 22.07 4.66
CA PRO A 92 3.55 21.98 3.99
C PRO A 92 4.24 20.68 4.39
N LEU A 93 4.78 19.97 3.40
CA LEU A 93 5.51 18.73 3.61
C LEU A 93 6.64 19.00 4.61
N GLU A 94 6.52 18.41 5.80
CA GLU A 94 7.54 18.55 6.86
C GLU A 94 8.69 17.59 6.59
N PRO A 95 9.95 18.04 6.67
CA PRO A 95 11.11 17.13 6.67
C PRO A 95 10.97 16.06 7.76
N TYR A 96 11.36 14.83 7.44
CA TYR A 96 11.40 13.75 8.43
C TYR A 96 12.44 14.05 9.51
N LYS A 97 12.18 13.59 10.75
CA LYS A 97 13.11 13.81 11.88
C LYS A 97 14.52 13.32 11.53
N GLY A 98 15.51 14.20 11.66
CA GLY A 98 16.93 13.95 11.38
C GLY A 98 17.38 14.37 9.98
N TYR A 99 16.46 14.61 9.05
CA TYR A 99 16.76 15.09 7.71
C TYR A 99 16.61 16.61 7.67
N LYS A 100 17.55 17.29 7.01
CA LYS A 100 17.55 18.73 6.83
C LYS A 100 16.45 19.17 5.88
N TYR A 101 16.21 18.40 4.82
CA TYR A 101 15.26 18.76 3.78
C TYR A 101 14.61 17.56 3.08
N ILE A 102 13.49 17.82 2.42
CA ILE A 102 12.82 16.89 1.50
C ILE A 102 12.49 17.59 0.20
N GLU A 103 12.57 16.88 -0.91
CA GLU A 103 12.42 17.45 -2.24
C GLU A 103 11.36 16.74 -3.06
N TYR A 104 10.69 17.46 -3.94
CA TYR A 104 9.64 16.89 -4.77
C TYR A 104 9.45 17.67 -6.06
N GLN A 105 8.86 17.01 -7.05
CA GLN A 105 8.39 17.63 -8.27
C GLN A 105 6.93 18.05 -8.08
N GLU A 106 6.65 19.32 -8.33
CA GLU A 106 5.30 19.84 -8.17
C GLU A 106 4.40 19.39 -9.31
N THR A 107 3.19 18.96 -8.94
CA THR A 107 2.10 18.65 -9.86
C THR A 107 0.88 19.48 -9.54
N ASN A 108 0.13 19.85 -10.58
CA ASN A 108 -1.11 20.59 -10.50
C ASN A 108 -2.18 19.78 -11.24
N ASN A 109 -3.23 19.33 -10.52
CA ASN A 109 -4.28 18.46 -11.06
C ASN A 109 -3.68 17.24 -11.79
N LYS A 110 -2.71 16.58 -11.16
CA LYS A 110 -1.92 15.45 -11.70
C LYS A 110 -1.05 15.76 -12.93
N LYS A 111 -1.02 17.00 -13.44
CA LYS A 111 -0.11 17.42 -14.51
C LYS A 111 1.22 17.90 -13.93
N ILE A 112 2.32 17.49 -14.56
CA ILE A 112 3.67 17.88 -14.16
C ILE A 112 3.87 19.37 -14.49
N THR A 113 4.29 20.16 -13.50
CA THR A 113 4.59 21.59 -13.70
C THR A 113 6.00 21.84 -14.25
N GLY A 114 6.90 20.87 -14.10
CA GLY A 114 8.32 20.99 -14.41
C GLY A 114 9.15 21.61 -13.27
N LYS A 115 8.50 22.11 -12.22
CA LYS A 115 9.16 22.74 -11.07
C LYS A 115 9.53 21.73 -9.99
N TYR A 116 10.66 21.96 -9.35
CA TYR A 116 11.13 21.18 -8.21
C TYR A 116 11.25 22.08 -6.99
N PHE A 117 10.87 21.55 -5.84
CA PHE A 117 10.92 22.28 -4.59
C PHE A 117 11.66 21.51 -3.53
N ARG A 118 12.34 22.26 -2.65
CA ARG A 118 12.95 21.78 -1.43
C ARG A 118 12.23 22.40 -0.24
N ASN A 119 11.79 21.55 0.69
CA ASN A 119 11.22 21.96 1.96
C ASN A 119 12.21 21.71 3.10
N TYR A 120 12.38 22.68 3.97
CA TYR A 120 13.25 22.61 5.15
C TYR A 120 12.74 23.51 6.28
N TRP A 121 13.21 23.27 7.51
CA TRP A 121 12.87 24.10 8.66
C TRP A 121 13.70 25.38 8.69
N LEU A 122 13.06 26.50 9.01
CA LEU A 122 13.70 27.75 9.40
C LEU A 122 13.26 28.13 10.81
N ASP A 123 14.19 28.63 11.62
CA ASP A 123 13.91 29.23 12.93
C ASP A 123 13.51 30.72 12.83
N ASN A 124 12.95 31.11 11.68
CA ASN A 124 12.40 32.43 11.44
C ASN A 124 11.16 32.32 10.55
N ASN A 125 10.00 32.74 11.07
CA ASN A 125 8.72 32.71 10.36
C ASN A 125 8.44 33.95 9.50
N THR A 126 9.36 34.91 9.43
CA THR A 126 9.25 36.14 8.63
C THR A 126 9.89 36.02 7.23
N SER A 127 10.57 34.91 6.94
CA SER A 127 11.16 34.67 5.63
C SER A 127 10.09 34.63 4.54
N THR A 128 10.39 35.20 3.37
CA THR A 128 9.53 35.15 2.18
C THR A 128 9.36 33.74 1.63
N LEU A 129 10.26 32.82 1.99
CA LEU A 129 10.18 31.41 1.63
C LEU A 129 9.22 30.62 2.52
N CYS A 130 8.81 31.18 3.66
CA CYS A 130 7.94 30.48 4.59
C CYS A 130 6.57 30.18 3.97
N VAL A 131 6.13 28.93 4.08
CA VAL A 131 4.77 28.55 3.70
C VAL A 131 3.81 28.99 4.80
N ASN A 132 2.90 29.91 4.49
CA ASN A 132 1.92 30.36 5.48
C ASN A 132 0.99 29.22 5.92
N PRO A 133 0.72 29.08 7.23
CA PRO A 133 -0.23 28.09 7.72
C PRO A 133 -1.63 28.39 7.20
N LYS A 134 -2.37 27.35 6.81
CA LYS A 134 -3.72 27.54 6.26
C LYS A 134 -4.69 28.02 7.35
N PRO A 135 -5.50 29.05 7.09
CA PRO A 135 -6.45 29.57 8.07
C PRO A 135 -7.55 28.55 8.46
N LYS A 136 -7.86 27.60 7.57
CA LYS A 136 -8.85 26.54 7.80
C LYS A 136 -8.39 25.45 8.79
N LEU A 137 -7.10 25.42 9.17
CA LEU A 137 -6.53 24.45 10.11
C LEU A 137 -5.74 25.17 11.23
N PRO A 138 -6.40 25.98 12.08
CA PRO A 138 -5.73 26.81 13.07
C PRO A 138 -5.00 26.02 14.17
N ASN A 139 -5.38 24.75 14.37
CA ASN A 139 -4.84 23.87 15.42
C ASN A 139 -3.90 22.78 14.86
N SER A 140 -3.32 22.98 13.68
CA SER A 140 -2.35 22.02 13.14
C SER A 140 -1.00 22.13 13.87
N ALA A 141 -0.25 21.02 13.96
CA ALA A 141 1.09 21.02 14.56
C ALA A 141 2.03 22.05 13.89
N TYR A 142 1.90 22.24 12.58
CA TYR A 142 2.63 23.27 11.84
C TYR A 142 2.24 24.68 12.29
N THR A 143 0.94 24.95 12.45
CA THR A 143 0.44 26.28 12.88
C THR A 143 1.01 26.66 14.26
N HIS A 144 1.11 25.71 15.18
CA HIS A 144 1.74 25.94 16.48
C HIS A 144 3.23 26.28 16.36
N LYS A 145 3.99 25.54 15.54
CA LYS A 145 5.41 25.83 15.27
C LYS A 145 5.61 27.18 14.57
N PHE A 146 4.71 27.52 13.64
CA PHE A 146 4.71 28.80 12.94
C PHE A 146 4.51 29.97 13.90
N ARG A 147 3.59 29.84 14.85
CA ARG A 147 3.38 30.84 15.91
C ARG A 147 4.56 30.93 16.88
N SER A 148 5.33 29.86 17.06
CA SER A 148 6.55 29.88 17.88
C SER A 148 7.80 30.37 17.12
N GLY A 149 7.63 31.00 15.96
CA GLY A 149 8.75 31.56 15.18
C GLY A 149 9.43 30.60 14.20
N LYS A 150 8.97 29.34 14.08
CA LYS A 150 9.57 28.35 13.16
C LYS A 150 8.68 28.11 11.95
N CYS A 151 9.21 28.16 10.73
CA CYS A 151 8.42 27.86 9.53
C CYS A 151 9.05 26.76 8.69
N ILE A 152 8.26 26.23 7.76
CA ILE A 152 8.78 25.42 6.66
C ILE A 152 8.99 26.36 5.48
N ALA A 153 10.23 26.49 5.06
CA ALA A 153 10.58 27.17 3.82
C ALA A 153 10.28 26.25 2.63
N LYS A 154 9.74 26.82 1.55
CA LYS A 154 9.59 26.16 0.24
C LYS A 154 10.43 26.94 -0.76
N GLU A 155 11.51 26.31 -1.23
CA GLU A 155 12.45 26.91 -2.16
C GLU A 155 12.39 26.19 -3.52
N GLU A 156 12.31 26.94 -4.61
CA GLU A 156 12.40 26.37 -5.96
C GLU A 156 13.86 26.03 -6.27
N ILE A 157 14.13 24.79 -6.68
CA ILE A 157 15.48 24.31 -6.99
C ILE A 157 15.55 23.77 -8.42
N SER A 158 16.74 23.79 -9.00
CA SER A 158 17.00 23.17 -10.29
C SER A 158 17.11 21.65 -10.17
N ARG A 159 16.91 20.96 -11.29
CA ARG A 159 16.86 19.48 -11.34
C ARG A 159 18.20 18.83 -10.96
N ASP A 160 19.31 19.50 -11.26
CA ASP A 160 20.68 19.10 -10.95
C ASP A 160 21.01 19.19 -9.45
N LEU A 161 20.29 20.03 -8.70
CA LEU A 161 20.45 20.17 -7.24
C LEU A 161 19.62 19.16 -6.44
N LEU A 162 18.84 18.32 -7.11
CA LEU A 162 18.04 17.29 -6.44
C LEU A 162 18.94 16.24 -5.78
N SER A 163 18.46 15.73 -4.66
CA SER A 163 19.03 14.63 -3.91
C SER A 163 19.28 13.43 -4.80
N ARG A 164 20.43 12.81 -4.56
CA ARG A 164 20.79 11.51 -5.14
C ARG A 164 19.80 10.42 -4.74
N TRP A 165 19.24 10.49 -3.54
CA TRP A 165 18.35 9.46 -3.00
C TRP A 165 16.90 9.75 -3.32
N GLU A 166 16.21 8.78 -3.90
CA GLU A 166 14.77 8.82 -4.12
C GLU A 166 14.06 7.84 -3.21
N VAL A 167 13.00 8.32 -2.58
CA VAL A 167 12.07 7.54 -1.79
C VAL A 167 10.73 7.57 -2.52
N ASP A 168 10.46 6.53 -3.29
CA ASP A 168 9.21 6.41 -4.01
C ASP A 168 8.12 5.88 -3.07
N GLY A 169 7.11 6.72 -2.85
CA GLY A 169 5.93 6.37 -2.05
C GLY A 169 4.81 5.73 -2.86
N PHE A 170 5.00 5.48 -4.16
CA PHE A 170 3.95 5.03 -5.05
C PHE A 170 4.04 3.53 -5.37
N TYR A 171 2.91 2.85 -5.13
CA TYR A 171 2.69 1.43 -5.36
C TYR A 171 2.98 1.03 -6.80
N LYS A 172 4.14 0.43 -7.06
CA LYS A 172 4.36 -0.30 -8.32
C LYS A 172 3.71 -1.67 -8.18
N LYS A 173 2.50 -1.81 -8.74
CA LYS A 173 1.71 -3.03 -8.70
C LYS A 173 2.39 -4.10 -9.56
N ILE A 174 2.94 -5.14 -8.94
CA ILE A 174 3.34 -6.36 -9.64
C ILE A 174 2.12 -7.28 -9.60
N GLU A 175 1.28 -7.24 -10.63
CA GLU A 175 0.06 -8.05 -10.65
C GLU A 175 0.36 -9.51 -10.94
N LEU A 176 0.59 -10.28 -9.88
CA LEU A 176 0.39 -11.73 -9.92
C LEU A 176 -0.95 -12.02 -9.27
N VAL A 177 -2.03 -11.88 -10.06
CA VAL A 177 -3.40 -12.17 -9.63
C VAL A 177 -3.66 -13.66 -9.82
N PHE A 178 -3.20 -14.46 -8.86
CA PHE A 178 -3.54 -15.88 -8.78
C PHE A 178 -4.31 -16.11 -7.48
N LEU A 179 -5.44 -16.84 -7.54
CA LEU A 179 -6.26 -17.16 -6.35
C LEU A 179 -6.77 -15.94 -5.55
N GLY A 180 -6.93 -14.78 -6.20
CA GLY A 180 -7.33 -13.54 -5.54
C GLY A 180 -6.25 -12.93 -4.62
N ILE A 181 -4.98 -13.37 -4.80
CA ILE A 181 -3.83 -12.80 -4.11
C ILE A 181 -3.28 -11.66 -4.96
N LEU A 182 -2.96 -10.56 -4.31
CA LEU A 182 -2.30 -9.40 -4.89
C LEU A 182 -0.97 -9.20 -4.17
N PHE A 183 0.13 -9.29 -4.90
CA PHE A 183 1.46 -8.96 -4.40
C PHE A 183 1.84 -7.56 -4.87
N THR A 184 2.35 -6.70 -3.99
CA THR A 184 2.68 -5.31 -4.36
C THR A 184 4.02 -4.89 -3.81
N GLU A 185 4.79 -4.19 -4.62
CA GLU A 185 5.94 -3.41 -4.15
C GLU A 185 5.37 -2.12 -3.50
N ALA A 186 5.48 -2.04 -2.18
CA ALA A 186 4.87 -0.99 -1.36
C ALA A 186 5.75 0.27 -1.26
N SER A 187 7.08 0.12 -1.31
CA SER A 187 8.01 1.24 -1.33
C SER A 187 9.33 0.86 -1.97
N LEU A 188 9.97 1.85 -2.60
CA LEU A 188 11.28 1.73 -3.21
C LEU A 188 12.18 2.87 -2.74
N ILE A 189 13.38 2.56 -2.26
CA ILE A 189 14.45 3.55 -2.10
C ILE A 189 15.54 3.22 -3.10
N ARG A 190 15.96 4.20 -3.89
CA ARG A 190 16.98 4.02 -4.92
C ARG A 190 17.91 5.21 -5.04
N ASP A 191 19.08 4.94 -5.60
CA ASP A 191 19.98 5.96 -6.13
C ASP A 191 19.46 6.41 -7.51
N ARG A 192 19.16 7.71 -7.65
CA ARG A 192 18.63 8.30 -8.88
C ARG A 192 19.64 8.36 -10.01
N PHE A 193 20.93 8.39 -9.71
CA PHE A 193 21.96 8.52 -10.73
C PHE A 193 22.38 7.17 -11.28
N SER A 194 22.58 6.17 -10.42
CA SER A 194 22.95 4.82 -10.85
C SER A 194 21.75 3.93 -11.16
N GLY A 195 20.56 4.26 -10.63
CA GLY A 195 19.39 3.37 -10.65
C GLY A 195 19.49 2.22 -9.64
N GLU A 196 20.54 2.15 -8.83
CA GLU A 196 20.76 1.11 -7.82
C GLU A 196 19.62 1.11 -6.79
N THR A 197 19.02 -0.05 -6.57
CA THR A 197 18.00 -0.23 -5.53
C THR A 197 18.67 -0.38 -4.17
N LEU A 198 18.30 0.46 -3.22
CA LEU A 198 18.79 0.41 -1.83
C LEU A 198 17.84 -0.36 -0.92
N LEU A 199 16.53 -0.20 -1.12
CA LEU A 199 15.49 -0.89 -0.36
C LEU A 199 14.29 -1.19 -1.25
N LYS A 200 13.72 -2.38 -1.07
CA LYS A 200 12.37 -2.73 -1.55
C LYS A 200 11.52 -3.24 -0.40
N ASP A 201 10.27 -2.81 -0.38
CA ASP A 201 9.28 -3.32 0.56
C ASP A 201 8.17 -4.01 -0.21
N TYR A 202 7.84 -5.22 0.24
CA TYR A 202 6.82 -6.04 -0.38
C TYR A 202 5.66 -6.25 0.56
N SER A 203 4.45 -6.29 0.01
CA SER A 203 3.26 -6.66 0.77
C SER A 203 2.37 -7.56 -0.06
N ALA A 204 1.80 -8.57 0.59
CA ALA A 204 0.75 -9.40 0.01
C ALA A 204 -0.61 -8.99 0.57
N ARG A 205 -1.63 -8.99 -0.29
CA ARG A 205 -3.03 -8.81 0.08
C ARG A 205 -3.85 -9.91 -0.55
N TRP A 206 -4.66 -10.60 0.24
CA TRP A 206 -5.61 -11.57 -0.27
C TRP A 206 -7.03 -11.03 -0.15
N SER A 207 -7.81 -11.08 -1.23
CA SER A 207 -9.21 -10.61 -1.25
C SER A 207 -10.22 -11.62 -0.71
N GLY A 208 -9.76 -12.76 -0.19
CA GLY A 208 -10.62 -13.81 0.37
C GLY A 208 -11.32 -14.67 -0.68
N GLY A 209 -10.85 -14.63 -1.93
CA GLY A 209 -11.45 -15.41 -3.01
C GLY A 209 -12.69 -14.77 -3.65
N TRP A 210 -13.22 -15.42 -4.68
CA TRP A 210 -14.39 -14.95 -5.42
C TRP A 210 -15.67 -15.12 -4.60
N VAL A 211 -15.77 -16.17 -3.77
CA VAL A 211 -16.94 -16.37 -2.88
C VAL A 211 -17.07 -15.23 -1.85
N ASN A 212 -15.97 -14.80 -1.23
CA ASN A 212 -15.98 -13.67 -0.29
C ASN A 212 -16.27 -12.33 -1.00
N SER A 213 -15.74 -12.17 -2.22
CA SER A 213 -16.03 -11.02 -3.07
C SER A 213 -17.52 -10.97 -3.48
N LEU A 214 -18.17 -12.12 -3.64
CA LEU A 214 -19.61 -12.22 -3.93
C LEU A 214 -20.48 -11.87 -2.72
N ILE A 215 -20.14 -12.35 -1.52
CA ILE A 215 -20.93 -12.10 -0.31
C ILE A 215 -20.80 -10.63 0.14
N SER A 216 -19.61 -10.04 0.00
CA SER A 216 -19.35 -8.63 0.33
C SER A 216 -19.95 -7.62 -0.66
N GLY A 217 -20.38 -8.05 -1.85
CA GLY A 217 -21.05 -7.22 -2.86
C GLY A 217 -22.54 -7.01 -2.64
N ILE A 218 -23.15 -7.64 -1.62
CA ILE A 218 -24.55 -7.46 -1.25
C ILE A 218 -24.67 -6.26 -0.28
N PRO A 219 -25.31 -5.15 -0.67
CA PRO A 219 -25.39 -3.96 0.15
C PRO A 219 -26.53 -4.08 1.17
N THR A 220 -26.43 -4.98 2.16
CA THR A 220 -27.34 -4.96 3.32
C THR A 220 -26.71 -5.47 4.60
N ALA A 221 -26.84 -4.62 5.62
CA ALA A 221 -26.70 -4.89 7.06
C ALA A 221 -25.29 -5.14 7.61
N SER A 222 -25.00 -4.36 8.63
CA SER A 222 -23.82 -4.28 9.48
C SER A 222 -23.55 -5.54 10.33
N LEU A 223 -23.52 -6.71 9.69
CA LEU A 223 -22.86 -7.88 10.27
C LEU A 223 -21.34 -7.62 10.26
N ARG A 224 -20.83 -7.15 11.41
CA ARG A 224 -19.41 -6.95 11.76
C ARG A 224 -18.59 -8.27 11.77
N PHE A 225 -18.81 -9.15 10.79
CA PHE A 225 -18.03 -10.38 10.57
C PHE A 225 -17.45 -10.48 9.14
N THR A 226 -17.65 -9.48 8.28
CA THR A 226 -17.27 -9.54 6.84
C THR A 226 -16.37 -8.37 6.41
N GLY A 227 -15.35 -8.07 7.21
CA GLY A 227 -14.16 -7.38 6.71
C GLY A 227 -13.19 -8.40 6.08
N HIS A 228 -11.93 -8.03 5.94
CA HIS A 228 -10.82 -8.97 5.68
C HIS A 228 -10.58 -9.31 4.21
N SER A 229 -10.27 -8.26 3.42
CA SER A 229 -9.02 -8.42 2.69
C SER A 229 -7.89 -8.55 3.73
N VAL A 230 -7.21 -9.69 3.77
CA VAL A 230 -6.08 -9.86 4.68
C VAL A 230 -4.87 -9.28 3.99
N SER A 231 -4.45 -8.08 4.42
CA SER A 231 -3.13 -7.57 4.07
C SER A 231 -2.14 -8.10 5.07
N CYS A 232 -1.01 -8.58 4.59
CA CYS A 232 0.10 -8.85 5.46
C CYS A 232 1.37 -8.15 4.97
N SER A 233 2.19 -7.88 5.97
CA SER A 233 3.33 -7.00 5.95
C SER A 233 4.31 -7.59 6.98
N PHE A 234 4.56 -8.89 6.83
CA PHE A 234 5.24 -9.69 7.85
C PHE A 234 6.71 -9.26 7.91
N LYS A 235 7.13 -8.67 9.04
CA LYS A 235 8.44 -8.03 9.23
C LYS A 235 8.68 -6.74 8.43
N ASN A 236 7.65 -6.10 7.87
CA ASN A 236 7.91 -4.80 7.25
C ASN A 236 8.23 -3.77 8.33
N LEU A 237 9.31 -3.05 8.07
CA LEU A 237 9.73 -1.97 8.92
C LEU A 237 8.77 -0.80 8.75
N GLY A 238 8.45 -0.11 9.84
CA GLY A 238 7.67 1.14 9.75
C GLY A 238 8.37 2.13 8.81
N SER A 239 7.63 3.03 8.14
CA SER A 239 8.20 3.95 7.14
C SER A 239 9.41 4.75 7.65
N ARG A 240 9.40 5.14 8.93
CA ARG A 240 10.55 5.80 9.58
C ARG A 240 11.74 4.87 9.78
N GLU A 241 11.49 3.61 10.14
CA GLU A 241 12.54 2.63 10.36
C GLU A 241 13.19 2.20 9.05
N ARG A 242 12.41 2.05 7.97
CA ARG A 242 12.90 1.85 6.60
C ARG A 242 13.87 2.97 6.21
N LEU A 243 13.41 4.21 6.34
CA LEU A 243 14.23 5.39 6.06
C LEU A 243 15.50 5.39 6.90
N ASN A 244 15.41 5.21 8.22
CA ASN A 244 16.57 5.30 9.10
C ASN A 244 17.58 4.15 8.94
N LYS A 245 17.14 2.94 8.55
CA LYS A 245 18.06 1.83 8.29
C LYS A 245 18.73 1.94 6.92
N THR A 246 18.07 2.51 5.92
CA THR A 246 18.60 2.64 4.55
C THR A 246 19.33 3.95 4.32
N LEU A 247 18.77 5.08 4.75
CA LEU A 247 19.30 6.43 4.61
C LEU A 247 19.62 6.98 6.00
N LYS A 248 20.77 6.62 6.54
CA LYS A 248 21.17 7.05 7.88
C LYS A 248 21.55 8.53 7.83
N THR A 249 20.90 9.33 8.65
CA THR A 249 21.25 10.74 8.83
C THR A 249 22.61 10.83 9.52
N LYS A 250 23.31 11.96 9.35
CA LYS A 250 24.50 12.23 10.16
C LYS A 250 24.07 12.12 11.63
N LYS A 251 24.72 11.26 12.42
CA LYS A 251 24.48 11.25 13.88
C LYS A 251 24.75 12.67 14.35
N GLU A 252 23.79 13.30 15.01
CA GLU A 252 24.08 14.49 15.79
C GLU A 252 25.21 14.08 16.74
N GLU A 253 26.41 14.58 16.49
CA GLU A 253 27.49 14.56 17.47
C GLU A 253 26.94 15.31 18.67
N ARG A 254 26.48 14.54 19.67
CA ARG A 254 26.06 15.04 20.98
C ARG A 254 27.28 15.29 21.83
#